data_AF-A0A383ALJ8-F1
#
_entry.id   AF-A0A383ALJ8-F1
#
_cell.length_a   1.000
_cell.length_b   1.000
_cell.length_c   1.000
_cell.angle_alpha   90.00
_cell.angle_beta   90.00
_cell.angle_gamma   90.00
#
_symmetry.space_group_name_H-M   'P 1'
#
loop_
_entity.id
_entity.type
_entity.pdbx_description
1 polymer ?
#
loop_
_entity_poly.entity_id
_entity_poly.type
_entity_poly.pdbx_seq_one_letter_code
_entity_poly.pdbx_strand_id
1 'polypeptide(L)'
;MKLAVEQITFGPSHHLFGYIGHARTIPWDGANRYILALRVSFQDHMPGPGEAADVCLLDAHGGYAVEKIDQTCGWNPQQGAMFYWNPEQPATQFFFNDRDPQTQKVFTVLYDIAERKRLREYRYDDTPIGNSGVAQHGGWFLGLNYARMARLRRVTGYVGAWD
;
A
#
# COMPACT_ATOMS: atom_id res chain seq x y z
N MET A 1 -13.59 20.28 24.18
CA MET A 1 -12.95 18.99 23.85
C MET A 1 -11.44 19.21 23.85
N LYS A 2 -10.66 18.47 24.64
CA LYS A 2 -9.20 18.58 24.61
C LYS A 2 -8.69 17.49 23.67
N LEU A 3 -7.98 17.89 22.62
CA LEU A 3 -7.35 16.94 21.70
C LEU A 3 -6.21 16.22 22.42
N ALA A 4 -6.18 14.89 22.33
CA ALA A 4 -5.05 14.07 22.77
C ALA A 4 -4.21 13.67 21.55
N VAL A 5 -2.89 13.60 21.73
CA VAL A 5 -1.93 13.23 20.69
C VAL A 5 -1.08 12.09 21.24
N GLU A 6 -0.92 11.03 20.45
CA GLU A 6 -0.14 9.84 20.80
C GLU A 6 0.74 9.42 19.62
N GLN A 7 1.96 8.97 19.92
CA GLN A 7 2.86 8.38 18.93
C GLN A 7 2.59 6.88 18.82
N ILE A 8 2.29 6.40 17.61
CA ILE A 8 1.86 5.02 17.36
C ILE A 8 2.94 4.13 16.70
N THR A 9 4.09 4.70 16.33
CA THR A 9 5.19 3.98 15.68
C THR A 9 6.53 4.42 16.25
N PHE A 10 7.48 3.51 16.32
CA PHE A 10 8.82 3.75 16.88
C PHE A 10 9.90 3.19 15.96
N GLY A 11 11.10 3.77 16.04
CA GLY A 11 12.29 3.30 15.32
C GLY A 11 12.80 1.95 15.84
N PRO A 12 13.83 1.37 15.20
CA PRO A 12 14.72 1.99 14.21
C PRO A 12 14.16 2.07 12.78
N SER A 13 13.09 1.34 12.46
CA SER A 13 12.45 1.39 11.13
C SER A 13 11.53 2.60 10.98
N HIS A 14 11.29 3.00 9.73
CA HIS A 14 10.37 4.09 9.38
C HIS A 14 9.02 3.52 8.95
N HIS A 15 7.95 4.23 9.27
CA HIS A 15 6.59 3.82 8.94
C HIS A 15 5.92 4.89 8.06
N LEU A 16 5.38 4.48 6.92
CA LEU A 16 4.73 5.34 5.93
C LEU A 16 3.29 4.90 5.74
N PHE A 17 2.35 5.83 5.88
CA PHE A 17 0.91 5.54 5.73
C PHE A 17 0.41 5.73 4.30
N GLY A 18 1.30 6.08 3.36
CA GLY A 18 1.01 6.28 1.94
C GLY A 18 0.33 7.63 1.63
N TYR A 19 -0.26 7.72 0.43
CA TYR A 19 -0.99 8.91 -0.02
C TYR A 19 -2.35 9.03 0.68
N ILE A 20 -2.41 9.77 1.78
CA ILE A 20 -3.64 9.93 2.58
C ILE A 20 -4.37 11.24 2.28
N GLY A 21 -5.71 11.19 2.22
CA GLY A 21 -6.57 12.39 2.20
C GLY A 21 -7.39 12.67 0.93
N HIS A 22 -7.30 11.85 -0.12
CA HIS A 22 -8.16 11.96 -1.32
C HIS A 22 -8.99 10.69 -1.51
N ALA A 23 -10.27 10.83 -1.84
CA ALA A 23 -11.14 9.74 -2.30
C ALA A 23 -11.12 8.44 -1.44
N ARG A 24 -11.12 8.57 -0.10
CA ARG A 24 -11.04 7.45 0.87
C ARG A 24 -9.70 6.71 0.92
N THR A 25 -8.59 7.34 0.55
CA THR A 25 -7.25 6.89 1.01
C THR A 25 -7.08 7.19 2.50
N ILE A 26 -7.66 6.30 3.32
CA ILE A 26 -7.63 6.36 4.77
C ILE A 26 -6.94 5.08 5.24
N PRO A 27 -5.97 5.15 6.17
CA PRO A 27 -5.23 3.97 6.59
C PRO A 27 -6.03 3.11 7.58
N TRP A 28 -7.07 3.67 8.21
CA TRP A 28 -7.99 2.97 9.10
C TRP A 28 -8.93 2.04 8.35
N ASP A 29 -9.05 0.82 8.86
CA ASP A 29 -10.07 -0.12 8.43
C ASP A 29 -11.48 0.35 8.83
N GLY A 30 -12.50 -0.28 8.24
CA GLY A 30 -13.90 0.02 8.49
C GLY A 30 -14.37 -0.24 9.92
N ALA A 31 -13.66 -1.07 10.70
CA ALA A 31 -13.98 -1.32 12.10
C ALA A 31 -13.19 -0.42 13.09
N ASN A 32 -12.32 0.46 12.59
CA ASN A 32 -11.46 1.33 13.40
C ASN A 32 -10.53 0.58 14.38
N ARG A 33 -10.10 -0.64 14.01
CA ARG A 33 -9.14 -1.42 14.79
C ARG A 33 -7.74 -1.36 14.20
N TYR A 34 -7.62 -1.45 12.89
CA TYR A 34 -6.34 -1.59 12.21
C TYR A 34 -5.99 -0.36 11.39
N ILE A 35 -4.70 0.00 11.43
CA ILE A 35 -4.11 1.03 10.57
C ILE A 35 -3.11 0.35 9.63
N LEU A 36 -3.27 0.53 8.32
CA LEU A 36 -2.28 0.09 7.33
C LEU A 36 -1.06 1.01 7.33
N ALA A 37 0.12 0.40 7.28
CA ALA A 37 1.38 1.11 7.10
C ALA A 37 2.34 0.30 6.23
N LEU A 38 3.20 0.99 5.48
CA LEU A 38 4.45 0.44 5.03
C LEU A 38 5.49 0.59 6.14
N ARG A 39 6.35 -0.42 6.32
CA ARG A 39 7.55 -0.31 7.16
C ARG A 39 8.80 -0.51 6.32
N VAL A 40 9.74 0.41 6.44
CA VAL A 40 10.96 0.48 5.62
C VAL A 40 12.19 0.70 6.48
N SER A 41 13.35 0.24 6.00
CA SER A 41 14.64 0.40 6.68
C SER A 41 15.34 1.73 6.38
N PHE A 42 14.84 2.51 5.42
CA PHE A 42 15.43 3.77 4.97
C PHE A 42 14.35 4.77 4.54
N GLN A 43 14.71 6.05 4.43
CA GLN A 43 13.80 7.11 3.97
C GLN A 43 14.49 8.22 3.16
N ASP A 44 15.76 8.01 2.79
CA ASP A 44 16.65 9.05 2.25
C ASP A 44 16.84 8.96 0.72
N HIS A 45 16.18 8.02 0.04
CA HIS A 45 16.21 7.87 -1.42
C HIS A 45 14.96 7.18 -1.96
N MET A 46 14.85 7.11 -3.29
CA MET A 46 13.77 6.38 -3.97
C MET A 46 14.09 4.88 -4.04
N PRO A 47 13.14 3.99 -3.70
CA PRO A 47 13.39 2.55 -3.69
C PRO A 47 13.65 1.99 -5.09
N GLY A 48 14.69 1.19 -5.21
CA GLY A 48 14.99 0.40 -6.40
C GLY A 48 14.21 -0.93 -6.50
N PRO A 49 14.49 -1.72 -7.56
CA PRO A 49 13.91 -3.06 -7.78
C PRO A 49 13.95 -4.01 -6.59
N GLY A 50 15.05 -4.03 -5.83
CA GLY A 50 15.29 -4.95 -4.71
C GLY A 50 14.99 -4.39 -3.32
N GLU A 51 14.46 -3.17 -3.24
CA GLU A 51 14.25 -2.47 -1.97
C GLU A 51 12.77 -2.51 -1.59
N ALA A 52 12.36 -3.64 -1.04
CA ALA A 52 10.97 -3.88 -0.70
C ALA A 52 10.57 -3.27 0.65
N ALA A 53 9.30 -2.90 0.77
CA ALA A 53 8.69 -2.43 2.00
C ALA A 53 7.82 -3.53 2.62
N ASP A 54 7.85 -3.66 3.95
CA ASP A 54 6.90 -4.49 4.67
C ASP A 54 5.51 -3.86 4.57
N VAL A 55 4.48 -4.67 4.34
CA VAL A 55 3.07 -4.27 4.51
C VAL A 55 2.66 -4.67 5.94
N CYS A 56 2.22 -3.70 6.71
CA CYS A 56 1.97 -3.86 8.14
C CYS A 56 0.56 -3.43 8.56
N LEU A 57 0.07 -4.08 9.61
CA LEU A 57 -1.07 -3.63 10.40
C LEU A 57 -0.58 -3.12 11.76
N LEU A 58 -1.14 -2.00 12.21
CA LEU A 58 -1.06 -1.56 13.60
C LEU A 58 -2.40 -1.84 14.27
N ASP A 59 -2.41 -2.63 15.36
CA ASP A 59 -3.64 -2.95 16.10
C ASP A 59 -3.90 -1.90 17.20
N ALA A 60 -4.84 -0.99 16.96
CA ALA A 60 -5.21 0.06 17.93
C ALA A 60 -5.77 -0.52 19.24
N HIS A 61 -6.31 -1.74 19.23
CA HIS A 61 -6.75 -2.43 20.44
C HIS A 61 -5.61 -3.21 21.13
N GLY A 62 -4.52 -3.45 20.40
CA GLY A 62 -3.31 -4.13 20.87
C GLY A 62 -2.16 -3.17 21.19
N GLY A 63 -2.45 -1.92 21.55
CA GLY A 63 -1.43 -0.91 21.85
C GLY A 63 -0.58 -0.51 20.64
N TYR A 64 -1.19 -0.51 19.45
CA TYR A 64 -0.55 -0.24 18.15
C TYR A 64 0.61 -1.18 17.83
N ALA A 65 0.55 -2.42 18.32
CA ALA A 65 1.52 -3.46 17.95
C ALA A 65 1.59 -3.60 16.42
N VAL A 66 2.81 -3.54 15.87
CA VAL A 66 3.08 -3.62 14.44
C VAL A 66 3.24 -5.08 14.02
N GLU A 67 2.36 -5.55 13.15
CA GLU A 67 2.41 -6.89 12.56
C GLU A 67 2.75 -6.78 11.07
N LYS A 68 3.81 -7.47 10.62
CA LYS A 68 4.06 -7.66 9.18
C LYS A 68 3.11 -8.74 8.64
N ILE A 69 2.36 -8.41 7.60
CA ILE A 69 1.38 -9.31 6.99
C ILE A 69 1.71 -9.69 5.55
N ASP A 70 2.51 -8.87 4.88
CA ASP A 70 3.00 -9.11 3.52
C ASP A 70 4.24 -8.22 3.25
N GLN A 71 4.71 -8.20 2.01
CA GLN A 71 5.78 -7.36 1.52
C GLN A 71 5.49 -6.90 0.09
N THR A 72 5.96 -5.72 -0.29
CA THR A 72 5.78 -5.16 -1.63
C THR A 72 7.08 -4.59 -2.20
N CYS A 73 7.31 -4.86 -3.49
CA CYS A 73 8.32 -4.18 -4.29
C CYS A 73 7.75 -2.97 -5.05
N GLY A 74 6.42 -2.79 -5.05
CA GLY A 74 5.72 -1.71 -5.77
C GLY A 74 5.39 -0.54 -4.85
N TRP A 75 6.38 0.28 -4.48
CA TRP A 75 6.14 1.45 -3.61
C TRP A 75 7.06 2.64 -3.92
N ASN A 76 6.71 3.80 -3.39
CA ASN A 76 7.58 4.97 -3.29
C ASN A 76 7.22 5.82 -2.05
N PRO A 77 8.05 6.79 -1.63
CA PRO A 77 7.76 7.61 -0.44
C PRO A 77 6.50 8.49 -0.55
N GLN A 78 6.14 8.95 -1.75
CA GLN A 78 5.04 9.90 -1.95
C GLN A 78 3.65 9.22 -1.95
N GLN A 79 3.56 8.05 -2.57
CA GLN A 79 2.33 7.31 -2.82
C GLN A 79 2.22 6.03 -1.99
N GLY A 80 3.34 5.53 -1.47
CA GLY A 80 3.42 4.19 -0.90
C GLY A 80 3.07 3.14 -1.95
N ALA A 81 2.39 2.09 -1.51
CA ALA A 81 1.87 1.01 -2.35
C ALA A 81 0.40 1.24 -2.77
N MET A 82 -0.11 2.48 -2.68
CA MET A 82 -1.53 2.80 -2.92
C MET A 82 -2.49 1.90 -2.14
N PHE A 83 -2.48 2.05 -0.82
CA PHE A 83 -3.43 1.34 0.04
C PHE A 83 -4.85 1.86 -0.12
N TYR A 84 -5.78 0.94 -0.27
CA TYR A 84 -7.22 1.19 -0.19
C TYR A 84 -7.91 0.04 0.52
N TRP A 85 -8.64 0.32 1.58
CA TRP A 85 -9.58 -0.66 2.13
C TRP A 85 -10.69 -0.94 1.10
N ASN A 86 -11.04 -2.22 0.92
CA ASN A 86 -12.08 -2.65 0.01
C ASN A 86 -13.44 -2.16 0.51
N PRO A 87 -14.17 -1.29 -0.21
CA PRO A 87 -15.46 -0.79 0.26
C PRO A 87 -16.53 -1.87 0.44
N GLU A 88 -16.38 -3.03 -0.21
CA GLU A 88 -17.28 -4.17 -0.04
C GLU A 88 -16.98 -4.97 1.24
N GLN A 89 -15.75 -4.91 1.74
CA GLN A 89 -15.28 -5.62 2.94
C GLN A 89 -14.29 -4.75 3.74
N PRO A 90 -14.70 -3.57 4.22
CA PRO A 90 -13.76 -2.53 4.67
C PRO A 90 -13.07 -2.86 5.98
N ALA A 91 -13.58 -3.82 6.75
CA ALA A 91 -13.01 -4.25 8.02
C ALA A 91 -11.88 -5.29 7.86
N THR A 92 -11.77 -5.96 6.71
CA THR A 92 -10.83 -7.09 6.57
C THR A 92 -10.01 -7.07 5.30
N GLN A 93 -10.48 -6.42 4.24
CA GLN A 93 -9.85 -6.51 2.93
C GLN A 93 -9.28 -5.18 2.47
N PHE A 94 -8.11 -5.22 1.86
CA PHE A 94 -7.50 -4.04 1.26
C PHE A 94 -6.73 -4.38 -0.01
N PHE A 95 -6.57 -3.34 -0.83
CA PHE A 95 -5.77 -3.36 -2.03
C PHE A 95 -4.41 -2.72 -1.78
N PHE A 96 -3.37 -3.25 -2.41
CA PHE A 96 -2.07 -2.61 -2.54
C PHE A 96 -1.42 -3.00 -3.86
N ASN A 97 -0.47 -2.21 -4.32
CA ASN A 97 0.34 -2.54 -5.49
C ASN A 97 1.57 -3.33 -5.09
N ASP A 98 1.93 -4.30 -5.92
CA ASP A 98 3.17 -5.04 -5.82
C ASP A 98 3.85 -5.10 -7.20
N ARG A 99 5.13 -5.47 -7.21
CA ARG A 99 5.93 -5.59 -8.42
C ARG A 99 6.58 -6.96 -8.44
N ASP A 100 6.39 -7.65 -9.55
CA ASP A 100 6.98 -8.96 -9.77
C ASP A 100 8.50 -8.82 -9.93
N PRO A 101 9.32 -9.49 -9.10
CA PRO A 101 10.77 -9.31 -9.14
C PRO A 101 11.43 -9.93 -10.39
N GLN A 102 10.76 -10.85 -11.07
CA GLN A 102 11.29 -11.49 -12.29
C GLN A 102 10.98 -10.65 -13.52
N THR A 103 9.73 -10.18 -13.63
CA THR A 103 9.26 -9.46 -14.82
C THR A 103 9.29 -7.94 -14.68
N GLN A 104 9.45 -7.43 -13.46
CA GLN A 104 9.32 -6.01 -13.08
C GLN A 104 7.94 -5.40 -13.40
N LYS A 105 6.95 -6.25 -13.72
CA LYS A 105 5.58 -5.81 -13.98
C LYS A 105 4.87 -5.51 -12.67
N VAL A 106 4.15 -4.39 -12.65
CA VAL A 106 3.33 -3.96 -11.52
C VAL A 106 1.95 -4.59 -11.62
N PHE A 107 1.41 -5.00 -10.48
CA PHE A 107 0.07 -5.56 -10.36
C PHE A 107 -0.58 -5.12 -9.05
N THR A 108 -1.89 -5.33 -8.94
CA THR A 108 -2.63 -5.06 -7.70
C THR A 108 -2.89 -6.35 -6.95
N VAL A 109 -2.73 -6.34 -5.64
CA VAL A 109 -3.09 -7.42 -4.72
C VAL A 109 -4.36 -7.01 -3.97
N LEU A 110 -5.32 -7.93 -3.86
CA LEU A 110 -6.36 -7.91 -2.84
C LEU A 110 -5.94 -8.86 -1.72
N TYR A 111 -5.80 -8.34 -0.51
CA TYR A 111 -5.40 -9.08 0.68
C TYR A 111 -6.54 -9.10 1.71
N ASP A 112 -6.69 -10.20 2.42
CA ASP A 112 -7.63 -10.33 3.53
C ASP A 112 -6.89 -10.63 4.84
N ILE A 113 -7.08 -9.77 5.84
CA ILE A 113 -6.41 -9.86 7.15
C ILE A 113 -7.05 -10.90 8.07
N ALA A 114 -8.30 -11.28 7.86
CA ALA A 114 -8.93 -12.36 8.61
C ALA A 114 -8.40 -13.71 8.13
N GLU A 115 -8.18 -13.85 6.82
CA GLU A 115 -7.62 -15.08 6.22
C GLU A 115 -6.08 -15.10 6.16
N ARG A 116 -5.43 -13.96 6.40
CA ARG A 116 -3.97 -13.77 6.36
C ARG A 116 -3.35 -14.20 5.03
N LYS A 117 -3.98 -13.84 3.92
CA LYS A 117 -3.49 -14.19 2.58
C LYS A 117 -3.90 -13.19 1.51
N ARG A 118 -3.17 -13.22 0.41
CA ARG A 118 -3.59 -12.63 -0.87
C ARG A 118 -4.79 -13.43 -1.40
N LEU A 119 -5.93 -12.79 -1.54
CA LEU A 119 -7.13 -13.38 -2.15
C LEU A 119 -7.03 -13.39 -3.68
N ARG A 120 -6.46 -12.33 -4.25
CA ARG A 120 -6.36 -12.17 -5.70
C ARG A 120 -5.20 -11.27 -6.09
N GLU A 121 -4.58 -11.58 -7.21
CA GLU A 121 -3.64 -10.69 -7.90
C GLU A 121 -4.23 -10.31 -9.26
N TYR A 122 -4.31 -9.01 -9.53
CA TYR A 122 -4.79 -8.45 -10.80
C TYR A 122 -3.59 -8.16 -11.68
N ARG A 123 -3.23 -9.14 -12.51
CA ARG A 123 -2.08 -9.08 -13.44
C ARG A 123 -2.57 -8.90 -14.87
N TYR A 124 -1.82 -8.10 -15.63
CA TYR A 124 -2.09 -7.81 -17.03
C TYR A 124 -0.77 -7.94 -17.80
N ASP A 125 -0.76 -8.80 -18.83
CA ASP A 125 0.48 -9.15 -19.52
C ASP A 125 0.95 -8.05 -20.48
N ASP A 126 0.03 -7.39 -21.16
CA ASP A 126 0.30 -6.37 -22.18
C ASP A 126 0.34 -4.95 -21.61
N THR A 127 -0.42 -4.68 -20.54
CA THR A 127 -0.57 -3.37 -19.93
C THR A 127 -0.44 -3.47 -18.41
N PRO A 128 0.78 -3.68 -17.86
CA PRO A 128 0.95 -3.84 -16.42
C PRO A 128 0.60 -2.53 -15.70
N ILE A 129 -0.46 -2.60 -14.88
CA ILE A 129 -1.01 -1.48 -14.14
C ILE A 129 -1.18 -1.85 -12.67
N GLY A 130 -0.92 -0.88 -11.80
CA GLY A 130 -1.28 -0.92 -10.39
C GLY A 130 -2.52 -0.08 -10.13
N ASN A 131 -3.25 -0.36 -9.05
CA ASN A 131 -4.36 0.44 -8.60
C ASN A 131 -3.89 1.87 -8.24
N SER A 132 -4.70 2.85 -8.61
CA SER A 132 -4.49 4.27 -8.31
C SER A 132 -5.69 4.90 -7.61
N GLY A 133 -6.80 4.19 -7.54
CA GLY A 133 -8.05 4.62 -6.92
C GLY A 133 -9.10 3.52 -6.96
N VAL A 134 -9.76 3.29 -5.83
CA VAL A 134 -10.88 2.34 -5.71
C VAL A 134 -12.19 3.11 -5.66
N ALA A 135 -13.20 2.67 -6.41
CA ALA A 135 -14.52 3.29 -6.41
C ALA A 135 -15.14 3.19 -5.00
N GLN A 136 -15.68 4.30 -4.47
CA GLN A 136 -16.12 4.38 -3.06
C GLN A 136 -17.25 3.42 -2.68
N HIS A 137 -17.95 2.86 -3.66
CA HIS A 137 -19.02 1.88 -3.49
C HIS A 137 -18.62 0.46 -3.93
N GLY A 138 -17.34 0.21 -4.20
CA GLY A 138 -16.86 -1.10 -4.64
C GLY A 138 -17.02 -1.36 -6.13
N GLY A 139 -16.81 -2.61 -6.53
CA GLY A 139 -16.93 -3.10 -7.91
C GLY A 139 -15.79 -2.73 -8.88
N TRP A 140 -15.13 -1.59 -8.70
CA TRP A 140 -14.16 -1.08 -9.68
C TRP A 140 -12.95 -0.38 -9.03
N PHE A 141 -11.80 -0.45 -9.71
CA PHE A 141 -10.66 0.42 -9.45
C PHE A 141 -10.08 0.94 -10.78
N LEU A 142 -9.42 2.10 -10.74
CA LEU A 142 -8.66 2.63 -11.85
C LEU A 142 -7.18 2.29 -11.68
N GLY A 143 -6.53 1.86 -12.75
CA GLY A 143 -5.11 1.55 -12.75
C GLY A 143 -4.27 2.52 -13.56
N LEU A 144 -3.01 2.66 -13.17
CA LEU A 144 -1.99 3.42 -13.88
C LEU A 144 -0.76 2.55 -14.14
N ASN A 145 -0.05 2.83 -15.24
CA ASN A 145 1.27 2.24 -15.47
C ASN A 145 2.30 3.02 -14.64
N TYR A 146 2.77 2.39 -13.55
CA TYR A 146 3.68 3.01 -12.58
C TYR A 146 5.13 3.15 -13.11
N ALA A 147 5.51 2.38 -14.12
CA ALA A 147 6.79 2.56 -14.81
C ALA A 147 6.78 3.83 -15.66
N ARG A 148 5.70 4.04 -16.44
CA ARG A 148 5.45 5.28 -17.18
C ARG A 148 5.42 6.49 -16.25
N MET A 149 4.76 6.37 -15.09
CA MET A 149 4.77 7.43 -14.08
C MET A 149 6.18 7.74 -13.58
N ALA A 150 7.01 6.72 -13.32
CA ALA A 150 8.38 6.91 -12.83
C ALA A 150 9.23 7.67 -13.87
N ARG A 151 9.05 7.38 -15.16
CA ARG A 151 9.72 8.06 -16.26
C ARG A 151 9.28 9.52 -16.41
N LEU A 152 7.98 9.79 -16.29
CA LEU A 152 7.41 11.14 -16.49
C LEU A 152 7.52 12.03 -15.25
N ARG A 153 7.50 11.44 -14.05
CA ARG A 153 7.61 12.15 -12.77
C ARG A 153 8.24 11.22 -11.73
N ARG A 154 9.55 11.35 -11.56
CA ARG A 154 10.42 10.45 -10.78
C ARG A 154 9.92 10.13 -9.36
N VAL A 155 9.22 11.05 -8.71
CA VAL A 155 8.77 10.90 -7.32
C VAL A 155 7.43 10.16 -7.17
N THR A 156 6.69 9.95 -8.25
CA THR A 156 5.33 9.38 -8.20
C THR A 156 5.18 7.97 -8.79
N GLY A 157 6.22 7.40 -9.41
CA GLY A 157 6.14 6.05 -9.98
C GLY A 157 6.92 5.01 -9.17
N TYR A 158 7.04 3.80 -9.72
CA TYR A 158 7.89 2.75 -9.15
C TYR A 158 9.14 2.61 -10.00
N VAL A 159 10.30 2.96 -9.43
CA VAL A 159 11.58 2.98 -10.16
C VAL A 159 11.95 1.56 -10.59
N GLY A 160 12.31 1.39 -11.87
CA GLY A 160 12.70 0.10 -12.44
C GLY A 160 11.55 -0.85 -12.79
N ALA A 161 10.29 -0.41 -12.67
CA ALA A 161 9.15 -1.16 -13.20
C ALA A 161 9.17 -1.20 -14.74
N TRP A 162 8.49 -2.20 -15.32
CA TRP A 162 8.35 -2.40 -16.77
C TRP A 162 7.26 -1.49 -17.36
N ASP A 163 7.57 -0.74 -18.42
CA ASP A 163 6.66 0.13 -19.21
C ASP A 163 6.29 -0.57 -20.53
#